data_AF-A0AAJ2WM22-F1
#
_entry.id   AF-A0AAJ2WM22-F1
#
_cell.length_a   1.000
_cell.length_b   1.000
_cell.length_c   1.000
_cell.angle_alpha   90.00
_cell.angle_beta   90.00
_cell.angle_gamma   90.00
#
_symmetry.space_group_name_H-M   'P 1'
#
loop_
_entity.id
_entity.type
_entity.pdbx_description
1 polymer ?
#
loop_
_entity_poly.entity_id
_entity_poly.type
_entity_poly.pdbx_seq_one_letter_code
_entity_poly.pdbx_strand_id
1 'polypeptide(L)' 'MDHALHLAALAFGTLSVAAPFLILQPGMGAGLAASKTPAPGKARLRSLVAHSVFGAGMYLSALLLAAIRAG' A
#
# COMPACT_ATOMS: atom_id res chain seq x y z
N MET A 1 3.24 21.52 -9.17
CA MET A 1 3.35 20.88 -7.82
C MET A 1 2.35 19.73 -7.63
N ASP A 2 1.37 19.65 -8.52
CA ASP A 2 0.37 18.62 -8.81
C ASP A 2 0.92 17.23 -9.19
N HIS A 3 1.93 17.09 -10.07
CA HIS A 3 2.44 15.76 -10.44
C HIS A 3 3.14 15.01 -9.29
N ALA A 4 3.78 15.76 -8.39
CA ALA A 4 4.49 15.19 -7.24
C ALA A 4 3.54 14.52 -6.24
N LEU A 5 2.33 15.05 -6.07
CA LEU A 5 1.33 14.50 -5.16
C LEU A 5 0.78 13.16 -5.66
N HIS A 6 0.59 13.03 -6.97
CA HIS A 6 0.11 11.81 -7.62
C HIS A 6 1.13 10.67 -7.54
N LEU A 7 2.40 10.97 -7.87
CA LEU A 7 3.50 10.00 -7.76
C LEU A 7 3.76 9.61 -6.31
N ALA A 8 3.63 10.56 -5.38
CA ALA A 8 3.73 10.28 -3.95
C ALA A 8 2.64 9.32 -3.46
N ALA A 9 1.39 9.42 -3.94
CA ALA A 9 0.31 8.51 -3.55
C ALA A 9 0.57 7.06 -3.98
N LEU A 10 1.03 6.84 -5.22
CA LEU A 10 1.38 5.51 -5.74
C LEU A 10 2.63 4.94 -5.06
N ALA A 11 3.65 5.76 -4.84
CA ALA A 11 4.86 5.36 -4.13
C ALA A 11 4.56 5.01 -2.67
N PHE A 12 3.79 5.84 -1.97
CA PHE A 12 3.39 5.60 -0.59
C PHE A 12 2.53 4.35 -0.45
N GLY A 13 1.53 4.17 -1.33
CA GLY A 13 0.72 2.95 -1.38
C GLY A 13 1.58 1.70 -1.54
N THR A 14 2.57 1.73 -2.43
CA THR A 14 3.45 0.56 -2.64
C THR A 14 4.40 0.33 -1.45
N LEU A 15 5.03 1.40 -0.93
CA LEU A 15 5.96 1.34 0.19
C LEU A 15 5.28 0.95 1.50
N SER A 16 3.98 1.23 1.64
CA SER A 16 3.24 0.93 2.86
C SER A 16 3.19 -0.57 3.18
N VAL A 17 3.43 -1.47 2.20
CA VAL A 17 3.57 -2.92 2.43
C VAL A 17 4.80 -3.30 3.27
N ALA A 18 5.79 -2.40 3.40
CA ALA A 18 6.95 -2.63 4.26
C ALA A 18 6.55 -2.75 5.73
N ALA A 19 5.57 -1.96 6.19
CA ALA A 19 5.09 -1.99 7.56
C ALA A 19 4.53 -3.37 7.97
N PRO A 20 3.60 -4.00 7.21
CA PRO A 20 3.16 -5.34 7.55
C PRO A 20 4.26 -6.39 7.39
N PHE A 21 5.15 -6.29 6.39
CA PHE A 21 6.19 -7.30 6.17
C PHE A 21 7.28 -7.31 7.24
N LEU A 22 7.63 -6.15 7.78
CA LEU A 22 8.78 -6.00 8.67
C LEU A 22 8.39 -5.79 10.14
N ILE A 23 7.17 -5.32 10.42
CA ILE A 23 6.73 -5.00 11.78
C ILE A 23 5.55 -5.88 12.18
N LEU A 24 4.42 -5.79 11.48
CA LEU A 24 3.18 -6.46 11.93
C LEU A 24 3.29 -7.98 11.81
N GLN A 25 3.73 -8.52 10.68
CA GLN A 25 3.84 -9.98 10.49
C GLN A 25 4.86 -10.60 11.46
N PRO A 26 6.05 -10.02 11.68
CA PRO A 26 6.95 -10.49 12.74
C PRO A 26 6.34 -10.40 14.14
N GLY A 27 5.74 -9.25 14.51
CA GLY A 27 5.12 -9.04 15.82
C GLY A 27 3.94 -9.98 16.10
N MET A 28 3.23 -10.41 15.06
CA MET A 28 2.15 -11.40 15.14
C MET A 28 2.64 -12.85 15.08
N GLY A 29 3.96 -13.09 15.05
CA GLY A 29 4.54 -14.43 14.96
C GLY A 29 4.49 -15.07 13.56
N ALA A 30 3.96 -14.37 12.56
CA ALA A 30 3.93 -14.82 11.17
C ALA A 30 5.31 -14.79 10.48
N GLY A 31 6.32 -14.23 11.13
CA GLY A 31 7.69 -14.12 10.62
C GLY A 31 7.88 -12.97 9.63
N LEU A 32 9.13 -12.74 9.21
CA LEU A 32 9.47 -11.72 8.20
C LEU A 32 8.76 -12.01 6.89
N ALA A 33 8.04 -11.02 6.37
CA ALA A 33 7.20 -11.15 5.19
C ALA A 33 6.31 -12.43 5.23
N ALA A 34 5.69 -12.73 6.38
CA ALA A 34 4.80 -13.86 6.61
C ALA A 34 5.44 -15.25 6.38
N SER A 35 6.76 -15.37 6.49
CA SER A 35 7.51 -16.60 6.18
C SER A 35 7.10 -17.83 6.99
N LYS A 36 6.51 -17.66 8.18
CA LYS A 36 6.07 -18.75 9.07
C LYS A 36 4.59 -19.08 8.94
N THR A 37 3.86 -18.44 8.02
CA THR A 37 2.45 -18.78 7.77
C THR A 37 2.35 -20.09 6.95
N PRO A 38 1.22 -20.82 7.03
CA PRO A 38 1.04 -22.05 6.24
C PRO A 38 1.12 -21.85 4.72
N ALA A 39 0.89 -20.63 4.23
CA ALA A 39 0.90 -20.29 2.80
C ALA A 39 1.51 -18.88 2.56
N PRO A 40 2.84 -18.72 2.68
CA PRO A 40 3.51 -17.41 2.70
C PRO A 40 3.32 -16.61 1.42
N GLY A 41 3.33 -17.27 0.25
CA GLY A 41 3.08 -16.61 -1.04
C GLY A 41 1.68 -15.96 -1.11
N LYS A 42 0.65 -16.66 -0.61
CA LYS A 42 -0.72 -16.13 -0.60
C LYS A 42 -0.88 -14.99 0.40
N ALA A 43 -0.23 -15.07 1.56
CA ALA A 43 -0.21 -13.99 2.55
C ALA A 43 0.46 -12.71 2.01
N ARG A 44 1.62 -12.86 1.34
CA ARG A 44 2.33 -11.75 0.67
C ARG A 44 1.49 -11.12 -0.43
N LEU A 45 0.91 -11.93 -1.31
CA LEU A 45 0.06 -11.44 -2.41
C LEU A 45 -1.14 -10.64 -1.86
N ARG A 46 -1.80 -11.13 -0.82
CA ARG A 46 -2.91 -10.40 -0.17
C ARG A 46 -2.47 -9.05 0.38
N SER A 47 -1.31 -8.99 1.04
CA SER A 47 -0.75 -7.70 1.50
C SER A 47 -0.45 -6.77 0.32
N LEU A 48 0.22 -7.25 -0.72
CA LEU A 48 0.51 -6.45 -1.92
C LEU A 48 -0.77 -5.90 -2.56
N VAL A 49 -1.79 -6.75 -2.77
CA VAL A 49 -3.09 -6.33 -3.32
C VAL A 49 -3.74 -5.26 -2.45
N ALA A 50 -3.80 -5.45 -1.14
CA ALA A 50 -4.41 -4.48 -0.23
C ALA A 50 -3.72 -3.11 -0.28
N HIS A 51 -2.38 -3.07 -0.30
CA HIS A 51 -1.63 -1.82 -0.29
C HIS A 51 -1.62 -1.15 -1.67
N SER A 52 -1.65 -1.92 -2.76
CA SER A 52 -1.88 -1.39 -4.11
C SER A 52 -3.27 -0.76 -4.25
N VAL A 53 -4.33 -1.39 -3.73
CA VAL A 53 -5.69 -0.84 -3.74
C VAL A 53 -5.76 0.45 -2.93
N PHE A 54 -5.13 0.48 -1.75
CA PHE A 54 -5.03 1.71 -0.95
C PHE A 54 -4.33 2.84 -1.72
N GLY A 55 -3.18 2.57 -2.35
CA GLY A 55 -2.48 3.55 -3.19
C GLY A 55 -3.30 4.05 -4.38
N ALA A 56 -3.99 3.15 -5.07
CA ALA A 56 -4.88 3.50 -6.16
C ALA A 56 -6.05 4.39 -5.68
N GLY A 57 -6.65 4.07 -4.53
CA GLY A 57 -7.67 4.89 -3.89
C GLY A 57 -7.18 6.30 -3.59
N MET A 58 -5.98 6.44 -3.01
CA MET A 58 -5.39 7.76 -2.75
C MET A 58 -5.12 8.55 -4.02
N TYR A 59 -4.63 7.91 -5.09
CA TYR A 59 -4.42 8.56 -6.38
C TYR A 59 -5.74 9.07 -6.98
N LEU A 60 -6.79 8.24 -6.97
CA LEU A 60 -8.12 8.64 -7.45
C LEU A 60 -8.71 9.79 -6.61
N SER A 61 -8.55 9.75 -5.29
CA SER A 61 -8.97 10.86 -4.42
C SER A 61 -8.21 12.16 -4.71
N ALA A 62 -6.91 12.09 -4.98
CA ALA A 62 -6.11 13.25 -5.36
C ALA A 62 -6.58 13.85 -6.70
N LEU A 63 -6.87 13.00 -7.70
CA LEU A 63 -7.44 13.44 -8.98
C LEU A 63 -8.81 14.10 -8.81
N LEU A 64 -9.70 13.51 -8.01
CA LEU A 64 -11.02 14.07 -7.75
C LEU A 64 -10.90 15.44 -7.05
N LEU A 65 -10.03 15.56 -6.05
CA LEU A 65 -9.79 16.82 -5.36
C LEU A 65 -9.25 17.88 -6.33
N ALA A 66 -8.34 17.51 -7.24
CA ALA A 66 -7.82 18.42 -8.26
C ALA A 66 -8.94 18.89 -9.21
N ALA A 67 -9.82 17.99 -9.64
CA ALA A 67 -10.95 18.32 -10.50
C ALA A 67 -11.93 19.29 -9.82
N ILE A 68 -12.25 19.06 -8.54
CA ILE A 68 -13.12 19.96 -7.75
C ILE A 68 -12.50 21.36 -7.61
N ARG A 69 -11.18 21.47 -7.49
CA ARG A 69 -10.49 22.77 -7.36
C ARG A 69 -10.34 23.52 -8.69
N ALA A 70 -10.51 22.83 -9.81
CA ALA A 70 -10.34 23.38 -11.16
C ALA A 70 -11.65 23.90 -11.78
N GLY A 71 -12.80 23.57 -11.19
CA GLY A 71 -14.11 24.15 -11.51
C GLY A 71 -14.47 25.29 -10.57
#